data_AF-A0A061A8P7-F1
#
_entry.id   AF-A0A061A8P7-F1
#
_cell.length_a   1.000
_cell.length_b   1.000
_cell.length_c   1.000
_cell.angle_alpha   90.00
_cell.angle_beta   90.00
_cell.angle_gamma   90.00
#
_symmetry.space_group_name_H-M   'P 1'
#
loop_
_entity.id
_entity.type
_entity.pdbx_description
1 polymer ?
#
loop_
_entity_poly.entity_id
_entity_poly.type
_entity_poly.pdbx_seq_one_letter_code
_entity_poly.pdbx_strand_id
1 'polypeptide(L)'
;MMNEQLLHNLIIQNRDIQQTLLNVLNIDSNYEFVSEDQYPNGLYADFTIKSGNKVRAILELKGSDIGVNDFVRGIGQVLQYQHFANQKLSLKSYEYEDTSAVLMFPSSIIRNRNFNIGVFEYPKGSKVLEFNDINYNIREITKEELSTLANAINNDLVAISQYYVRDTRLFELYLCLKYLQIKKIQGYTSIDRRETEEQFLRRLNTPNNRNWRNVFISLSSINLIDRNNLPTTTGAKYADMPFEEFAYEMYSSYLNPYLNLMLDVLKEFNDLGRWIVATYPQISGIISSKFRGKKVLFLTDSDNRYLSSWLNIMRDDFGCVQFEPRSNNRKIIYDLSELSKTAVTKYISQNSIAYEYIEKFNLLF
;
A
#
# COMPACT_ATOMS: atom_id res chain seq x y z
N MET A 1 8.55 15.77 2.19
CA MET A 1 8.16 15.26 0.87
C MET A 1 9.40 14.73 0.17
N MET A 2 9.29 13.64 -0.59
CA MET A 2 10.42 12.97 -1.21
C MET A 2 10.70 13.57 -2.59
N ASN A 3 11.88 14.16 -2.81
CA ASN A 3 12.29 14.65 -4.12
C ASN A 3 13.02 13.55 -4.92
N GLU A 4 13.22 13.81 -6.22
CA GLU A 4 13.80 12.83 -7.17
C GLU A 4 15.22 12.41 -6.77
N GLN A 5 16.10 13.37 -6.43
CA GLN A 5 17.46 13.09 -5.99
C GLN A 5 17.51 12.23 -4.72
N LEU A 6 16.64 12.50 -3.75
CA LEU A 6 16.55 11.73 -2.52
C LEU A 6 16.10 10.30 -2.81
N LEU A 7 15.08 10.12 -3.67
CA LEU A 7 14.62 8.80 -4.11
C LEU A 7 15.74 8.03 -4.82
N HIS A 8 16.44 8.68 -5.77
CA HIS A 8 17.58 8.10 -6.46
C HIS A 8 18.65 7.62 -5.45
N ASN A 9 19.05 8.50 -4.52
CA ASN A 9 20.07 8.19 -3.52
C ASN A 9 19.64 7.04 -2.58
N LEU A 10 18.36 6.98 -2.19
CA LEU A 10 17.85 5.89 -1.36
C LEU A 10 17.94 4.55 -2.07
N ILE A 11 17.58 4.49 -3.36
CA ILE A 11 17.64 3.26 -4.15
C ILE A 11 19.09 2.79 -4.31
N ILE A 12 20.04 3.68 -4.65
CA ILE A 12 21.41 3.27 -4.91
C ILE A 12 22.16 2.86 -3.63
N GLN A 13 21.83 3.45 -2.49
CA GLN A 13 22.53 3.20 -1.22
C GLN A 13 21.95 2.04 -0.41
N ASN A 14 20.72 1.60 -0.70
CA ASN A 14 20.03 0.61 0.12
C ASN A 14 19.77 -0.71 -0.62
N ARG A 15 20.52 -1.75 -0.24
CA ARG A 15 20.38 -3.09 -0.84
C ARG A 15 19.02 -3.74 -0.63
N ASP A 16 18.34 -3.46 0.48
CA ASP A 16 17.00 -4.02 0.71
C ASP A 16 15.98 -3.41 -0.26
N ILE A 17 16.12 -2.11 -0.56
CA ILE A 17 15.29 -1.42 -1.56
C ILE A 17 15.57 -1.99 -2.96
N GLN A 18 16.84 -2.15 -3.32
CA GLN A 18 17.22 -2.77 -4.60
C GLN A 18 16.65 -4.18 -4.73
N GLN A 19 16.78 -5.01 -3.70
CA GLN A 19 16.24 -6.37 -3.72
C GLN A 19 14.71 -6.37 -3.86
N THR A 20 14.02 -5.44 -3.19
CA THR A 20 12.56 -5.29 -3.32
C THR A 20 12.17 -4.90 -4.74
N LEU A 21 12.88 -3.94 -5.34
CA LEU A 21 12.68 -3.51 -6.73
C LEU A 21 12.88 -4.66 -7.73
N LEU A 22 13.96 -5.42 -7.58
CA LEU A 22 14.26 -6.57 -8.45
C LEU A 22 13.18 -7.64 -8.34
N ASN A 23 12.69 -7.93 -7.13
CA ASN A 23 11.60 -8.88 -6.91
C ASN A 23 10.32 -8.43 -7.63
N VAL A 24 9.94 -7.15 -7.53
CA VAL A 24 8.76 -6.58 -8.21
C VAL A 24 8.92 -6.65 -9.74
N LEU A 25 10.14 -6.47 -10.24
CA LEU A 25 10.46 -6.56 -11.66
C LEU A 25 10.70 -7.99 -12.15
N ASN A 26 10.70 -9.00 -11.27
CA ASN A 26 11.09 -10.39 -11.55
C ASN A 26 12.49 -10.50 -12.20
N ILE A 27 13.47 -9.80 -11.64
CA ILE A 27 14.87 -9.82 -12.06
C ILE A 27 15.69 -10.64 -11.06
N ASP A 28 16.54 -11.52 -11.56
CA ASP A 28 17.40 -12.38 -10.75
C ASP A 28 18.48 -11.59 -9.99
N SER A 29 19.09 -12.24 -8.99
CA SER A 29 20.06 -11.62 -8.07
C SER A 29 21.40 -11.24 -8.70
N ASN A 30 21.69 -11.64 -9.95
CA ASN A 30 22.89 -11.19 -10.67
C ASN A 30 22.55 -9.92 -11.47
N TYR A 31 22.74 -8.75 -10.85
CA TYR A 31 22.34 -7.47 -11.41
C TYR A 31 23.38 -6.37 -11.25
N GLU A 32 23.28 -5.35 -12.10
CA GLU A 32 24.02 -4.10 -12.02
C GLU A 32 23.03 -2.93 -12.18
N PHE A 33 23.08 -1.96 -11.27
CA PHE A 33 22.41 -0.67 -11.41
C PHE A 33 23.39 0.32 -12.05
N VAL A 34 23.04 0.82 -13.22
CA VAL A 34 23.77 1.90 -13.90
C VAL A 34 22.98 3.19 -13.72
N SER A 35 23.51 4.15 -12.96
CA SER A 35 22.90 5.46 -12.77
C SER A 35 23.16 6.39 -13.96
N GLU A 36 22.20 7.27 -14.26
CA GLU A 36 22.31 8.31 -15.29
C GLU A 36 22.75 7.75 -16.65
N ASP A 37 22.09 6.67 -17.08
CA ASP A 37 22.48 5.92 -18.25
C ASP A 37 21.95 6.56 -19.53
N GLN A 38 22.84 6.79 -20.50
CA GLN A 38 22.52 7.50 -21.73
C GLN A 38 21.95 6.57 -22.81
N TYR A 39 20.80 6.98 -23.36
CA TYR A 39 20.06 6.35 -24.44
C TYR A 39 20.03 7.23 -25.71
N PRO A 40 19.53 6.71 -26.85
CA PRO A 40 19.44 7.47 -28.10
C PRO A 40 18.82 8.86 -27.93
N ASN A 41 19.26 9.80 -28.78
CA ASN A 41 18.85 11.21 -28.78
C ASN A 41 19.22 11.99 -27.50
N GLY A 42 20.17 11.50 -26.72
CA GLY A 42 20.67 12.20 -25.52
C GLY A 42 19.72 12.13 -24.32
N LEU A 43 18.80 11.16 -24.31
CA LEU A 43 17.97 10.87 -23.15
C LEU A 43 18.79 10.16 -22.07
N TYR A 44 18.56 10.51 -20.81
CA TYR A 44 19.22 9.89 -19.65
C TYR A 44 18.17 9.25 -18.77
N ALA A 45 18.30 7.94 -18.54
CA ALA A 45 17.50 7.22 -17.58
C ALA A 45 18.13 7.33 -16.20
N ASP A 46 17.31 7.50 -15.16
CA ASP A 46 17.79 7.52 -13.77
C ASP A 46 18.53 6.23 -13.43
N PHE A 47 17.97 5.09 -13.85
CA PHE A 47 18.62 3.79 -13.73
C PHE A 47 18.41 2.90 -14.94
N THR A 48 19.46 2.17 -15.31
CA THR A 48 19.35 0.92 -16.06
C THR A 48 19.70 -0.25 -15.15
N ILE A 49 18.83 -1.26 -15.10
CA ILE A 49 19.12 -2.53 -14.42
C ILE A 49 19.53 -3.55 -15.48
N LYS A 50 20.72 -4.12 -15.33
CA LYS A 50 21.26 -5.14 -16.25
C LYS A 50 21.52 -6.45 -15.54
N SER A 51 21.49 -7.55 -16.29
CA SER A 51 22.09 -8.84 -15.90
C SER A 51 23.16 -9.20 -16.94
N GLY A 52 24.43 -9.00 -16.59
CA GLY A 52 25.51 -8.99 -17.57
C GLY A 52 25.32 -7.85 -18.59
N ASN A 53 25.34 -8.16 -19.89
CA ASN A 53 25.12 -7.17 -20.96
C ASN A 53 23.63 -6.96 -21.32
N LYS A 54 22.72 -7.68 -20.65
CA LYS A 54 21.29 -7.68 -20.96
C LYS A 54 20.56 -6.68 -20.08
N VAL A 55 19.94 -5.68 -20.69
CA VAL A 55 19.08 -4.71 -20.00
C VAL A 55 17.76 -5.39 -19.65
N ARG A 56 17.39 -5.34 -18.37
CA ARG A 56 16.16 -5.94 -17.83
C ARG A 56 15.14 -4.88 -17.45
N ALA A 57 15.57 -3.69 -17.05
CA ALA A 57 14.68 -2.56 -16.83
C ALA A 57 15.37 -1.21 -17.09
N ILE A 58 14.58 -0.23 -17.50
CA ILE A 58 15.00 1.17 -17.68
C ILE A 58 14.03 2.03 -16.86
N LEU A 59 14.53 2.74 -15.85
CA LEU A 59 13.72 3.45 -14.88
C LEU A 59 13.81 4.95 -15.09
N GLU A 60 12.66 5.59 -15.03
CA GLU A 60 12.48 7.02 -14.85
C GLU A 60 11.86 7.26 -13.47
N LEU A 61 12.51 8.08 -12.65
CA LEU A 61 12.02 8.50 -11.35
C LEU A 61 11.30 9.84 -11.46
N LYS A 62 10.35 10.07 -10.56
CA LYS A 62 9.74 11.38 -10.36
C LYS A 62 9.60 11.68 -8.88
N GLY A 63 9.79 12.94 -8.48
CA GLY A 63 9.55 13.40 -7.11
C GLY A 63 8.08 13.52 -6.73
N SER A 64 7.82 13.79 -5.45
CA SER A 64 6.45 13.95 -4.89
C SER A 64 5.79 15.28 -5.24
N ASP A 65 6.62 16.32 -5.36
CA ASP A 65 6.19 17.71 -5.54
C ASP A 65 6.43 18.14 -6.99
N ILE A 66 5.70 17.50 -7.90
CA ILE A 66 5.77 17.80 -9.34
C ILE A 66 4.40 18.17 -9.88
N GLY A 67 4.39 18.99 -10.94
CA GLY A 67 3.19 19.34 -11.68
C GLY A 67 2.81 18.29 -12.72
N VAL A 68 1.63 18.47 -13.33
CA VAL A 68 1.15 17.59 -14.41
C VAL A 68 2.12 17.51 -15.59
N ASN A 69 2.75 18.63 -15.96
CA ASN A 69 3.68 18.67 -17.09
C ASN A 69 4.91 17.79 -16.85
N ASP A 70 5.46 17.79 -15.64
CA ASP A 70 6.61 16.95 -15.28
C ASP A 70 6.23 15.48 -15.21
N PHE A 71 5.02 15.17 -14.75
CA PHE A 71 4.52 13.80 -14.73
C PHE A 71 4.35 13.26 -16.16
N VAL A 72 3.73 14.05 -17.05
CA VAL A 72 3.57 13.72 -18.48
C VAL A 72 4.93 13.59 -19.17
N ARG A 73 5.90 14.44 -18.83
CA ARG A 73 7.28 14.32 -19.33
C ARG A 73 7.91 12.98 -18.93
N GLY A 74 7.74 12.55 -17.68
CA GLY A 74 8.18 11.23 -17.21
C GLY A 74 7.55 10.08 -18.01
N ILE A 75 6.24 10.14 -18.28
CA ILE A 75 5.56 9.17 -19.14
C ILE A 75 6.15 9.18 -20.56
N GLY A 76 6.43 10.36 -21.12
CA GLY A 76 7.06 10.51 -22.42
C GLY A 76 8.46 9.90 -22.50
N GLN A 77 9.27 10.03 -21.44
CA GLN A 77 10.59 9.38 -21.34
C GLN A 77 10.44 7.85 -21.31
N VAL A 78 9.54 7.32 -20.49
CA VAL A 78 9.24 5.89 -20.42
C VAL A 78 8.74 5.34 -21.75
N LEU A 79 7.96 6.11 -22.52
CA LEU A 79 7.55 5.75 -23.88
C LEU A 79 8.76 5.56 -24.80
N GLN A 80 9.72 6.48 -24.75
CA GLN A 80 10.95 6.38 -25.56
C GLN A 80 11.81 5.19 -25.12
N TYR A 81 12.00 4.98 -23.82
CA TYR A 81 12.77 3.83 -23.31
C TYR A 81 12.14 2.50 -23.72
N GLN A 82 10.81 2.37 -23.63
CA GLN A 82 10.12 1.17 -24.08
C GLN A 82 10.27 0.97 -25.59
N HIS A 83 10.22 2.05 -26.38
CA HIS A 83 10.48 1.99 -27.82
C HIS A 83 11.90 1.51 -28.12
N PHE A 84 12.91 2.03 -27.44
CA PHE A 84 14.31 1.62 -27.61
C PHE A 84 14.50 0.14 -27.28
N ALA A 85 13.91 -0.34 -26.18
CA ALA A 85 13.92 -1.75 -25.83
C ALA A 85 13.25 -2.63 -26.90
N ASN A 86 12.05 -2.25 -27.35
CA ASN A 86 11.29 -3.01 -28.34
C ASN A 86 12.00 -3.09 -29.71
N GLN A 87 12.65 -2.00 -30.12
CA GLN A 87 13.39 -1.91 -31.38
C GLN A 87 14.85 -2.32 -31.25
N LYS A 88 15.29 -2.71 -30.06
CA LYS A 88 16.68 -3.06 -29.73
C LYS A 88 17.70 -1.98 -30.10
N LEU A 89 17.32 -0.72 -29.89
CA LEU A 89 18.16 0.44 -30.20
C LEU A 89 19.13 0.68 -29.04
N SER A 90 20.41 0.37 -29.25
CA SER A 90 21.45 0.57 -28.24
C SER A 90 22.58 1.45 -28.74
N LEU A 91 23.01 2.40 -27.90
CA LEU A 91 24.25 3.16 -28.11
C LEU A 91 25.49 2.40 -27.60
N LYS A 92 25.30 1.44 -26.69
CA LYS A 92 26.37 0.77 -25.92
C LYS A 92 26.46 -0.72 -26.20
N SER A 93 25.84 -1.19 -27.28
CA SER A 93 25.73 -2.62 -27.65
C SER A 93 25.08 -3.48 -26.56
N TYR A 94 24.17 -2.89 -25.77
CA TYR A 94 23.33 -3.62 -24.84
C TYR A 94 22.34 -4.51 -25.57
N GLU A 95 22.10 -5.68 -24.98
CA GLU A 95 21.03 -6.58 -25.40
C GLU A 95 19.75 -6.25 -24.62
N TYR A 96 18.60 -6.30 -25.29
CA TYR A 96 17.30 -6.11 -24.65
C TYR A 96 16.57 -7.46 -24.64
N GLU A 97 16.28 -7.97 -23.43
CA GLU A 97 15.57 -9.23 -23.20
C GLU A 97 14.54 -9.02 -22.10
N ASP A 98 13.26 -9.18 -22.47
CA ASP A 98 12.11 -8.93 -21.59
C ASP A 98 12.19 -7.59 -20.82
N THR A 99 12.78 -6.59 -21.47
CA THR A 99 13.02 -5.27 -20.87
C THR A 99 11.72 -4.51 -20.68
N SER A 100 11.47 -4.05 -19.46
CA SER A 100 10.38 -3.12 -19.15
C SER A 100 10.93 -1.72 -18.91
N ALA A 101 10.35 -0.72 -19.56
CA ALA A 101 10.50 0.66 -19.11
C ALA A 101 9.61 0.88 -17.89
N VAL A 102 10.08 1.67 -16.93
CA VAL A 102 9.44 1.80 -15.62
C VAL A 102 9.33 3.27 -15.24
N LEU A 103 8.12 3.72 -14.93
CA LEU A 103 7.92 4.98 -14.23
C LEU A 103 7.83 4.67 -12.73
N MET A 104 8.67 5.28 -11.90
CA MET A 104 8.59 5.14 -10.45
C MET A 104 8.43 6.50 -9.76
N PHE A 105 7.53 6.55 -8.77
CA PHE A 105 7.32 7.76 -7.99
C PHE A 105 6.94 7.46 -6.53
N PRO A 106 7.12 8.42 -5.61
CA PRO A 106 6.70 8.27 -4.22
C PRO A 106 5.18 8.24 -4.05
N SER A 107 4.68 7.49 -3.06
CA SER A 107 3.25 7.32 -2.75
C SER A 107 2.51 8.64 -2.47
N SER A 108 3.24 9.67 -2.04
CA SER A 108 2.72 11.01 -1.76
C SER A 108 2.31 11.76 -3.03
N ILE A 109 2.76 11.36 -4.22
CA ILE A 109 2.26 11.94 -5.47
C ILE A 109 0.77 11.64 -5.68
N ILE A 110 0.28 10.48 -5.21
CA ILE A 110 -1.14 10.12 -5.33
C ILE A 110 -2.00 10.94 -4.36
N ARG A 111 -1.40 11.38 -3.25
CA ARG A 111 -2.00 12.32 -2.31
C ARG A 111 -2.01 13.75 -2.84
N ASN A 112 -1.19 14.04 -3.86
CA ASN A 112 -1.15 15.32 -4.54
C ASN A 112 -2.41 15.49 -5.41
N ARG A 113 -3.27 16.45 -5.05
CA ARG A 113 -4.58 16.65 -5.69
C ARG A 113 -4.51 17.39 -7.02
N ASN A 114 -3.32 17.70 -7.53
CA ASN A 114 -3.15 18.46 -8.75
C ASN A 114 -3.52 17.67 -10.02
N PHE A 115 -3.41 16.34 -9.98
CA PHE A 115 -3.81 15.46 -11.08
C PHE A 115 -4.14 14.06 -10.59
N ASN A 116 -4.81 13.27 -11.42
CA ASN A 116 -5.13 11.87 -11.13
C ASN A 116 -4.29 10.97 -12.03
N ILE A 117 -3.46 10.10 -11.42
CA ILE A 117 -2.59 9.21 -12.19
C ILE A 117 -3.36 8.21 -13.07
N GLY A 118 -4.60 7.86 -12.70
CA GLY A 118 -5.40 6.88 -13.41
C GLY A 118 -5.87 7.32 -14.80
N VAL A 119 -5.93 8.62 -15.09
CA VAL A 119 -6.42 9.13 -16.39
C VAL A 119 -5.34 9.28 -17.46
N PHE A 120 -4.07 9.08 -17.11
CA PHE A 120 -3.01 9.09 -18.10
C PHE A 120 -2.93 7.76 -18.84
N GLU A 121 -2.56 7.84 -20.11
CA GLU A 121 -2.18 6.67 -20.88
C GLU A 121 -0.70 6.35 -20.61
N TYR A 122 -0.44 5.08 -20.32
CA TYR A 122 0.91 4.57 -20.09
C TYR A 122 1.37 3.69 -21.26
N PRO A 123 2.66 3.73 -21.65
CA PRO A 123 3.18 2.95 -22.76
C PRO A 123 2.94 1.45 -22.60
N LYS A 124 2.56 0.77 -23.69
CA LYS A 124 2.37 -0.68 -23.70
C LYS A 124 3.69 -1.40 -23.37
N GLY A 125 3.66 -2.26 -22.36
CA GLY A 125 4.83 -3.02 -21.88
C GLY A 125 5.61 -2.32 -20.77
N SER A 126 5.32 -1.04 -20.50
CA SER A 126 5.88 -0.35 -19.35
C SER A 126 5.21 -0.75 -18.04
N LYS A 127 5.89 -0.49 -16.93
CA LYS A 127 5.38 -0.66 -15.57
C LYS A 127 5.31 0.67 -14.85
N VAL A 128 4.33 0.80 -13.95
CA VAL A 128 4.21 1.93 -13.04
C VAL A 128 4.45 1.42 -11.63
N LEU A 129 5.50 1.91 -10.99
CA LEU A 129 5.87 1.53 -9.65
C LEU A 129 5.66 2.67 -8.67
N GLU A 130 5.21 2.31 -7.49
CA GLU A 130 5.06 3.21 -6.36
C GLU A 130 6.12 2.89 -5.31
N PHE A 131 6.80 3.92 -4.82
CA PHE A 131 7.70 3.86 -3.68
C PHE A 131 7.00 4.45 -2.45
N ASN A 132 6.78 3.67 -1.40
CA ASN A 132 6.14 4.19 -0.19
C ASN A 132 7.10 5.13 0.57
N ASP A 133 6.68 6.37 0.81
CA ASP A 133 7.53 7.41 1.41
C ASP A 133 7.97 7.12 2.85
N ILE A 134 7.31 6.16 3.51
CA ILE A 134 7.42 5.93 4.96
C ILE A 134 8.19 4.64 5.24
N ASN A 135 7.74 3.52 4.66
CA ASN A 135 8.38 2.22 4.89
C ASN A 135 9.30 1.75 3.77
N TYR A 136 9.44 2.55 2.69
CA TYR A 136 10.30 2.28 1.53
C TYR A 136 9.96 0.98 0.78
N ASN A 137 8.75 0.45 0.98
CA ASN A 137 8.28 -0.67 0.19
C ASN A 137 7.98 -0.21 -1.25
N ILE A 138 8.22 -1.10 -2.22
CA ILE A 138 7.95 -0.84 -3.63
C ILE A 138 6.84 -1.78 -4.08
N ARG A 139 5.89 -1.28 -4.86
CA ARG A 139 4.83 -2.10 -5.47
C ARG A 139 4.51 -1.65 -6.89
N GLU A 140 3.99 -2.56 -7.70
CA GLU A 140 3.45 -2.23 -9.01
C GLU A 140 2.01 -1.72 -8.86
N ILE A 141 1.69 -0.59 -9.50
CA ILE A 141 0.31 -0.11 -9.63
C ILE A 141 -0.28 -0.80 -10.87
N THR A 142 -1.27 -1.67 -10.67
CA THR A 142 -1.85 -2.44 -11.77
C THR A 142 -2.76 -1.59 -12.65
N LYS A 143 -3.06 -2.09 -13.85
CA LYS A 143 -4.04 -1.46 -14.74
C LYS A 143 -5.44 -1.40 -14.11
N GLU A 144 -5.82 -2.39 -13.31
CA GLU A 144 -7.11 -2.34 -12.59
C GLU A 144 -7.12 -1.24 -11.52
N GLU A 145 -6.01 -1.04 -10.81
CA GLU A 145 -5.89 0.07 -9.85
C GLU A 145 -5.95 1.43 -10.55
N LEU A 146 -5.22 1.62 -11.65
CA LEU A 146 -5.27 2.84 -12.46
C LEU A 146 -6.70 3.10 -12.98
N SER A 147 -7.39 2.05 -13.47
CA SER A 147 -8.79 2.17 -13.90
C SER A 147 -9.72 2.56 -12.75
N THR A 148 -9.50 2.03 -11.55
CA THR A 148 -10.26 2.39 -10.35
C THR A 148 -10.08 3.87 -10.01
N LEU A 149 -8.83 4.36 -10.05
CA LEU A 149 -8.52 5.78 -9.85
C LEU A 149 -9.13 6.66 -10.95
N ALA A 150 -9.09 6.23 -12.22
CA ALA A 150 -9.69 6.96 -13.34
C ALA A 150 -11.21 7.12 -13.18
N ASN A 151 -11.88 6.01 -12.84
CA ASN A 151 -13.33 5.97 -12.65
C ASN A 151 -13.81 6.86 -11.49
N ALA A 152 -12.93 7.19 -10.54
CA ALA A 152 -13.27 8.11 -9.45
C ALA A 152 -13.68 9.50 -9.98
N ILE A 153 -13.07 9.99 -11.06
CA ILE A 153 -13.41 11.29 -11.65
C ILE A 153 -14.84 11.30 -12.20
N ASN A 154 -15.25 10.23 -12.88
CA ASN A 154 -16.55 10.16 -13.54
C ASN A 154 -17.72 9.93 -12.57
N ASN A 155 -17.43 9.48 -11.34
CA ASN A 155 -18.44 9.06 -10.36
C ASN A 155 -18.59 10.02 -9.18
N ASP A 156 -18.18 11.29 -9.32
CA ASP A 156 -18.17 12.27 -8.23
C ASP A 156 -17.43 11.79 -6.97
N LEU A 157 -16.34 11.03 -7.18
CA LEU A 157 -15.48 10.55 -6.10
C LEU A 157 -14.21 11.38 -5.98
N VAL A 158 -13.62 11.37 -4.78
CA VAL A 158 -12.27 11.87 -4.48
C VAL A 158 -11.45 10.71 -3.91
N ALA A 159 -10.28 10.45 -4.48
CA ALA A 159 -9.30 9.56 -3.89
C ALA A 159 -8.40 10.33 -2.92
N ILE A 160 -8.33 9.89 -1.67
CA ILE A 160 -7.40 10.43 -0.66
C ILE A 160 -6.22 9.49 -0.39
N SER A 161 -6.35 8.25 -0.83
CA SER A 161 -5.31 7.24 -0.92
C SER A 161 -5.73 6.19 -1.95
N GLN A 162 -4.75 5.53 -2.54
CA GLN A 162 -4.87 4.36 -3.40
C GLN A 162 -5.02 3.06 -2.63
N TYR A 163 -4.59 3.03 -1.37
CA TYR A 163 -4.62 1.80 -0.59
C TYR A 163 -6.05 1.50 -0.16
N TYR A 164 -6.50 0.30 -0.48
CA TYR A 164 -7.76 -0.23 0.00
C TYR A 164 -7.49 -1.47 0.83
N VAL A 165 -7.58 -1.33 2.16
CA VAL A 165 -7.71 -2.51 3.03
C VAL A 165 -9.15 -2.95 2.95
N ARG A 166 -9.36 -4.15 2.37
CA ARG A 166 -10.68 -4.75 2.21
C ARG A 166 -11.35 -4.96 3.57
N ASP A 167 -12.63 -5.35 3.56
CA ASP A 167 -13.40 -5.69 4.75
C ASP A 167 -12.75 -6.87 5.52
N THR A 168 -11.79 -6.52 6.37
CA THR A 168 -10.88 -7.36 7.16
C THR A 168 -10.45 -6.59 8.43
N ARG A 169 -9.74 -7.26 9.34
CA ARG A 169 -8.99 -6.64 10.44
C ARG A 169 -7.49 -6.66 10.18
N LEU A 170 -6.76 -5.71 10.76
CA LEU A 170 -5.29 -5.71 10.66
C LEU A 170 -4.67 -6.90 11.36
N PHE A 171 -5.23 -7.35 12.49
CA PHE A 171 -4.74 -8.57 13.12
C PHE A 171 -4.97 -9.81 12.24
N GLU A 172 -5.99 -9.84 11.38
CA GLU A 172 -6.16 -10.94 10.41
C GLU A 172 -5.05 -10.92 9.34
N LEU A 173 -4.66 -9.73 8.86
CA LEU A 173 -3.47 -9.56 7.99
C LEU A 173 -2.21 -10.07 8.68
N TYR A 174 -1.99 -9.67 9.93
CA TYR A 174 -0.84 -10.04 10.73
C TYR A 174 -0.74 -11.55 10.97
N LEU A 175 -1.83 -12.19 11.40
CA LEU A 175 -1.85 -13.64 11.68
C LEU A 175 -1.63 -14.46 10.40
N CYS A 176 -2.24 -14.06 9.29
CA CYS A 176 -1.98 -14.69 8.00
C CYS A 176 -0.51 -14.51 7.60
N LEU A 177 0.04 -13.31 7.71
CA LEU A 177 1.44 -13.04 7.36
C LEU A 177 2.42 -13.85 8.21
N LYS A 178 2.17 -13.98 9.53
CA LYS A 178 2.92 -14.86 10.43
C LYS A 178 2.88 -16.32 9.99
N TYR A 179 1.70 -16.84 9.67
CA TYR A 179 1.57 -18.21 9.17
C TYR A 179 2.39 -18.42 7.89
N LEU A 180 2.30 -17.50 6.93
CA LEU A 180 3.02 -17.61 5.66
C LEU A 180 4.54 -17.52 5.86
N GLN A 181 5.00 -16.72 6.82
CA GLN A 181 6.43 -16.65 7.20
C GLN A 181 6.92 -17.96 7.80
N ILE A 182 6.14 -18.59 8.69
CA ILE A 182 6.46 -19.91 9.24
C ILE A 182 6.57 -20.94 8.10
N LYS A 183 5.63 -20.93 7.15
CA LYS A 183 5.67 -21.85 6.00
C LYS A 183 6.87 -21.61 5.10
N LYS A 184 7.22 -20.35 4.85
CA LYS A 184 8.44 -20.00 4.10
C LYS A 184 9.69 -20.56 4.79
N ILE A 185 9.80 -20.41 6.11
CA ILE A 185 10.92 -20.95 6.90
C ILE A 185 10.94 -22.48 6.87
N GLN A 186 9.77 -23.13 6.82
CA GLN A 186 9.64 -24.59 6.63
C GLN A 186 10.02 -25.08 5.22
N GLY A 187 10.43 -24.19 4.31
CA GLY A 187 10.90 -24.54 2.97
C GLY A 187 9.81 -24.56 1.89
N TYR A 188 8.60 -24.07 2.17
CA TYR A 188 7.56 -23.96 1.14
C TYR A 188 7.94 -22.89 0.10
N THR A 189 7.79 -23.24 -1.18
CA THR A 189 8.07 -22.35 -2.32
C THR A 189 6.82 -21.71 -2.92
N SER A 190 5.64 -22.17 -2.51
CA SER A 190 4.34 -21.56 -2.80
C SER A 190 3.30 -21.99 -1.77
N ILE A 191 2.23 -21.20 -1.62
CA ILE A 191 1.13 -21.48 -0.70
C ILE A 191 -0.21 -21.47 -1.44
N ASP A 192 -0.99 -22.54 -1.28
CA ASP A 192 -2.39 -22.57 -1.70
C ASP A 192 -3.25 -21.80 -0.67
N ARG A 193 -3.93 -20.75 -1.15
CA ARG A 193 -4.75 -19.87 -0.31
C ARG A 193 -5.98 -20.57 0.25
N ARG A 194 -6.62 -21.44 -0.55
CA ARG A 194 -7.85 -22.13 -0.17
C ARG A 194 -7.57 -23.19 0.87
N GLU A 195 -6.51 -23.97 0.65
CA GLU A 195 -6.06 -24.97 1.61
C GLU A 195 -5.69 -24.31 2.95
N THR A 196 -4.90 -23.24 2.90
CA THR A 196 -4.50 -22.47 4.09
C THR A 196 -5.71 -21.93 4.85
N GLU A 197 -6.71 -21.40 4.13
CA GLU A 197 -7.96 -20.93 4.72
C GLU A 197 -8.72 -22.07 5.41
N GLU A 198 -8.96 -23.17 4.71
CA GLU A 198 -9.80 -24.28 5.16
C GLU A 198 -9.15 -25.08 6.30
N GLN A 199 -7.84 -25.29 6.26
CA GLN A 199 -7.13 -26.16 7.21
C GLN A 199 -6.56 -25.42 8.43
N PHE A 200 -6.21 -24.14 8.30
CA PHE A 200 -5.56 -23.38 9.38
C PHE A 200 -6.34 -22.12 9.77
N LEU A 201 -6.46 -21.14 8.86
CA LEU A 201 -6.91 -19.80 9.26
C LEU A 201 -8.34 -19.80 9.83
N ARG A 202 -9.24 -20.64 9.30
CA ARG A 202 -10.61 -20.78 9.83
C ARG A 202 -10.68 -21.29 11.28
N ARG A 203 -9.63 -21.90 11.81
CA ARG A 203 -9.59 -22.37 13.21
C ARG A 203 -9.45 -21.21 14.20
N LEU A 204 -9.01 -20.03 13.74
CA LEU A 204 -8.82 -18.84 14.57
C LEU A 204 -10.14 -18.20 15.02
N ASN A 205 -11.25 -18.47 14.30
CA ASN A 205 -12.58 -17.94 14.60
C ASN A 205 -12.61 -16.41 14.75
N THR A 206 -11.89 -15.69 13.87
CA THR A 206 -11.84 -14.23 13.84
C THR A 206 -13.18 -13.60 13.41
N PRO A 207 -13.37 -12.27 13.57
CA PRO A 207 -14.61 -11.62 13.15
C PRO A 207 -14.93 -11.83 11.66
N ASN A 208 -13.93 -11.83 10.76
CA ASN A 208 -14.11 -12.05 9.32
C ASN A 208 -13.61 -13.43 8.87
N ASN A 209 -13.75 -14.46 9.71
CA ASN A 209 -13.14 -15.78 9.53
C ASN A 209 -13.51 -16.54 8.25
N ARG A 210 -14.51 -16.08 7.50
CA ARG A 210 -14.90 -16.67 6.19
C ARG A 210 -14.44 -15.82 5.00
N ASN A 211 -13.60 -14.83 5.24
CA ASN A 211 -13.19 -13.83 4.25
C ASN A 211 -11.66 -13.72 4.14
N TRP A 212 -10.92 -14.80 4.39
CA TRP A 212 -9.46 -14.82 4.30
C TRP A 212 -8.95 -14.53 2.89
N ARG A 213 -9.76 -14.77 1.85
CA ARG A 213 -9.47 -14.26 0.50
C ARG A 213 -9.15 -12.76 0.49
N ASN A 214 -9.90 -11.95 1.22
CA ASN A 214 -9.66 -10.50 1.27
C ASN A 214 -8.34 -10.18 1.98
N VAL A 215 -7.92 -10.99 2.97
CA VAL A 215 -6.63 -10.87 3.64
C VAL A 215 -5.48 -11.09 2.66
N PHE A 216 -5.52 -12.17 1.86
CA PHE A 216 -4.52 -12.41 0.81
C PHE A 216 -4.47 -11.30 -0.24
N ILE A 217 -5.63 -10.79 -0.65
CA ILE A 217 -5.69 -9.67 -1.61
C ILE A 217 -5.06 -8.41 -1.01
N SER A 218 -5.41 -8.07 0.23
CA SER A 218 -4.84 -6.92 0.93
C SER A 218 -3.32 -7.07 1.03
N LEU A 219 -2.79 -8.19 1.55
CA LEU A 219 -1.35 -8.44 1.67
C LEU A 219 -0.61 -8.34 0.32
N SER A 220 -1.22 -8.85 -0.75
CA SER A 220 -0.63 -8.78 -2.09
C SER A 220 -0.65 -7.36 -2.66
N SER A 221 -1.74 -6.62 -2.47
CA SER A 221 -1.90 -5.25 -3.01
C SER A 221 -0.87 -4.24 -2.47
N ILE A 222 -0.40 -4.46 -1.24
CA ILE A 222 0.66 -3.65 -0.61
C ILE A 222 2.03 -4.34 -0.65
N ASN A 223 2.20 -5.38 -1.48
CA ASN A 223 3.44 -6.12 -1.70
C ASN A 223 4.11 -6.68 -0.43
N LEU A 224 3.30 -7.16 0.54
CA LEU A 224 3.80 -7.94 1.68
C LEU A 224 3.92 -9.43 1.35
N ILE A 225 3.20 -9.91 0.33
CA ILE A 225 3.37 -11.27 -0.22
C ILE A 225 3.57 -11.22 -1.73
N ASP A 226 4.32 -12.18 -2.24
CA ASP A 226 4.61 -12.33 -3.67
C ASP A 226 3.52 -13.12 -4.42
N ARG A 227 3.74 -13.36 -5.72
CA ARG A 227 2.85 -14.14 -6.58
C ARG A 227 2.67 -15.60 -6.15
N ASN A 228 3.61 -16.14 -5.35
CA ASN A 228 3.57 -17.48 -4.79
C ASN A 228 2.92 -17.50 -3.40
N ASN A 229 2.38 -16.36 -2.94
CA ASN A 229 1.78 -16.17 -1.62
C ASN A 229 2.76 -16.34 -0.47
N LEU A 230 4.04 -16.08 -0.70
CA LEU A 230 5.07 -16.08 0.34
C LEU A 230 5.42 -14.65 0.74
N PRO A 231 5.84 -14.39 1.99
CA PRO A 231 6.24 -13.05 2.40
C PRO A 231 7.40 -12.52 1.54
N THR A 232 7.28 -11.28 1.11
CA THR A 232 8.40 -10.52 0.52
C THR A 232 9.42 -10.18 1.61
N THR A 233 10.53 -9.50 1.27
CA THR A 233 11.47 -9.00 2.28
C THR A 233 10.77 -8.09 3.30
N THR A 234 9.93 -7.18 2.83
CA THR A 234 9.09 -6.32 3.69
C THR A 234 8.06 -7.13 4.47
N GLY A 235 7.40 -8.10 3.81
CA GLY A 235 6.46 -9.01 4.46
C GLY A 235 7.07 -9.80 5.62
N ALA A 236 8.28 -10.33 5.44
CA ALA A 236 9.00 -11.05 6.49
C ALA A 236 9.32 -10.13 7.68
N LYS A 237 9.80 -8.90 7.42
CA LYS A 237 10.02 -7.89 8.47
C LYS A 237 8.74 -7.62 9.26
N TYR A 238 7.60 -7.50 8.58
CA TYR A 238 6.30 -7.24 9.20
C TYR A 238 5.78 -8.45 9.99
N ALA A 239 6.08 -9.67 9.53
CA ALA A 239 5.74 -10.89 10.25
C ALA A 239 6.51 -11.02 11.58
N ASP A 240 7.75 -10.52 11.66
CA ASP A 240 8.59 -10.66 12.84
C ASP A 240 8.30 -9.61 13.93
N MET A 241 7.55 -8.54 13.61
CA MET A 241 7.19 -7.49 14.56
C MET A 241 6.16 -7.97 15.61
N PRO A 242 6.14 -7.38 16.82
CA PRO A 242 4.96 -7.38 17.67
C PRO A 242 3.74 -6.77 16.96
N PHE A 243 2.54 -7.17 17.35
CA PHE A 243 1.32 -6.73 16.67
C PHE A 243 1.14 -5.20 16.72
N GLU A 244 1.43 -4.58 17.86
CA GLU A 244 1.30 -3.15 18.05
C GLU A 244 2.23 -2.34 17.12
N GLU A 245 3.44 -2.85 16.89
CA GLU A 245 4.40 -2.29 15.94
C GLU A 245 3.90 -2.47 14.51
N PHE A 246 3.44 -3.68 14.15
CA PHE A 246 2.83 -3.94 12.85
C PHE A 246 1.63 -3.01 12.57
N ALA A 247 0.71 -2.88 13.53
CA ALA A 247 -0.47 -2.04 13.39
C ALA A 247 -0.10 -0.55 13.25
N TYR A 248 0.91 -0.08 13.98
CA TYR A 248 1.44 1.27 13.82
C TYR A 248 2.07 1.49 12.43
N GLU A 249 2.89 0.56 11.95
CA GLU A 249 3.50 0.65 10.62
C GLU A 249 2.45 0.63 9.50
N MET A 250 1.39 -0.17 9.67
CA MET A 250 0.24 -0.16 8.77
C MET A 250 -0.48 1.19 8.78
N TYR A 251 -0.72 1.74 9.97
CA TYR A 251 -1.31 3.07 10.13
C TYR A 251 -0.48 4.16 9.45
N SER A 252 0.80 4.24 9.80
CA SER A 252 1.70 5.29 9.32
C SER A 252 1.84 5.22 7.80
N SER A 253 2.04 4.03 7.25
CA SER A 253 2.40 3.84 5.84
C SER A 253 1.21 3.83 4.89
N TYR A 254 0.04 3.36 5.34
CA TYR A 254 -1.08 3.04 4.45
C TYR A 254 -2.42 3.65 4.88
N LEU A 255 -2.73 3.69 6.18
CA LEU A 255 -4.11 3.92 6.64
C LEU A 255 -4.38 5.32 7.19
N ASN A 256 -3.35 6.09 7.51
CA ASN A 256 -3.50 7.42 8.11
C ASN A 256 -4.43 8.37 7.32
N PRO A 257 -4.56 8.33 5.97
CA PRO A 257 -5.43 9.28 5.29
C PRO A 257 -6.91 9.05 5.65
N TYR A 258 -7.29 7.79 5.85
CA TYR A 258 -8.65 7.41 6.24
C TYR A 258 -8.88 7.55 7.74
N LEU A 259 -7.96 7.04 8.56
CA LEU A 259 -8.13 7.03 10.01
C LEU A 259 -8.10 8.42 10.62
N ASN A 260 -7.24 9.32 10.13
CA ASN A 260 -7.19 10.69 10.63
C ASN A 260 -8.46 11.46 10.23
N LEU A 261 -8.90 11.33 8.97
CA LEU A 261 -10.16 11.92 8.53
C LEU A 261 -11.35 11.43 9.37
N MET A 262 -11.39 10.13 9.68
CA MET A 262 -12.44 9.57 10.53
C MET A 262 -12.40 10.10 11.95
N LEU A 263 -11.22 10.19 12.58
CA LEU A 263 -11.06 10.77 13.92
C LEU A 263 -11.46 12.24 13.96
N ASP A 264 -11.02 13.03 12.97
CA ASP A 264 -11.38 14.44 12.84
C ASP A 264 -12.90 14.64 12.72
N VAL A 265 -13.56 13.85 11.87
CA VAL A 265 -15.02 13.90 11.69
C VAL A 265 -15.76 13.47 12.96
N LEU A 266 -15.28 12.43 13.65
CA LEU A 266 -15.87 11.98 14.90
C LEU A 266 -15.78 13.07 15.98
N LYS A 267 -14.68 13.81 16.05
CA LYS A 267 -14.49 14.94 16.98
C LYS A 267 -15.44 16.10 16.72
N GLU A 268 -15.95 16.28 15.51
CA GLU A 268 -16.93 17.35 15.21
C GLU A 268 -18.30 17.13 15.85
N PHE A 269 -18.64 15.89 16.22
CA PHE A 269 -19.88 15.58 16.94
C PHE A 269 -19.75 15.72 18.46
N ASN A 270 -18.57 16.12 18.95
CA ASN A 270 -18.25 16.07 20.36
C ASN A 270 -18.46 17.43 21.03
N ASP A 271 -19.72 17.72 21.41
CA ASP A 271 -20.04 18.95 22.15
C ASP A 271 -19.71 18.85 23.65
N LEU A 272 -19.64 17.63 24.22
CA LEU A 272 -19.47 17.38 25.66
C LEU A 272 -18.71 16.06 25.95
N GLY A 273 -17.39 16.07 25.93
CA GLY A 273 -16.55 15.00 26.51
C GLY A 273 -15.78 14.13 25.51
N ARG A 274 -15.83 12.80 25.65
CA ARG A 274 -15.22 11.84 24.70
C ARG A 274 -16.27 10.99 23.98
N TRP A 275 -17.56 11.24 24.25
CA TRP A 275 -18.69 10.46 23.78
C TRP A 275 -19.36 11.14 22.59
N ILE A 276 -19.71 10.34 21.59
CA ILE A 276 -20.25 10.79 20.31
C ILE A 276 -21.49 9.97 20.00
N VAL A 277 -22.56 10.65 19.64
CA VAL A 277 -23.78 10.03 19.12
C VAL A 277 -23.94 10.42 17.65
N ALA A 278 -23.57 9.51 16.75
CA ALA A 278 -23.62 9.78 15.31
C ALA A 278 -24.03 8.52 14.53
N THR A 279 -24.91 8.70 13.55
CA THR A 279 -25.27 7.66 12.57
C THR A 279 -24.27 7.66 11.41
N TYR A 280 -24.19 6.57 10.65
CA TYR A 280 -23.32 6.53 9.47
C TYR A 280 -23.67 7.60 8.41
N PRO A 281 -24.95 7.88 8.09
CA PRO A 281 -25.29 8.97 7.18
C PRO A 281 -24.80 10.35 7.67
N GLN A 282 -24.83 10.61 8.98
CA GLN A 282 -24.30 11.86 9.53
C GLN A 282 -22.78 11.96 9.35
N ILE A 283 -22.04 10.89 9.67
CA ILE A 283 -20.58 10.82 9.47
C ILE A 283 -20.25 11.00 7.99
N SER A 284 -20.94 10.28 7.10
CA SER A 284 -20.76 10.39 5.65
C SER A 284 -21.06 11.80 5.15
N GLY A 285 -22.08 12.47 5.72
CA GLY A 285 -22.46 13.84 5.36
C GLY A 285 -21.36 14.87 5.67
N ILE A 286 -20.73 14.77 6.85
CA ILE A 286 -19.59 15.64 7.21
C ILE A 286 -18.37 15.34 6.34
N ILE A 287 -18.09 14.07 6.05
CA ILE A 287 -17.01 13.72 5.11
C ILE A 287 -17.30 14.37 3.76
N SER A 288 -18.49 14.17 3.19
CA SER A 288 -18.83 14.74 1.89
C SER A 288 -18.76 16.27 1.87
N SER A 289 -19.15 16.97 2.94
CA SER A 289 -19.04 18.43 3.00
C SER A 289 -17.57 18.91 2.94
N LYS A 290 -16.65 18.22 3.63
CA LYS A 290 -15.19 18.47 3.53
C LYS A 290 -14.63 18.30 2.11
N PHE A 291 -15.30 17.50 1.27
CA PHE A 291 -14.92 17.25 -0.12
C PHE A 291 -15.89 17.88 -1.13
N ARG A 292 -16.53 19.01 -0.79
CA ARG A 292 -17.39 19.79 -1.69
C ARG A 292 -18.57 18.98 -2.25
N GLY A 293 -19.17 18.14 -1.41
CA GLY A 293 -20.30 17.28 -1.76
C GLY A 293 -19.92 15.95 -2.40
N LYS A 294 -18.64 15.70 -2.68
CA LYS A 294 -18.18 14.44 -3.30
C LYS A 294 -18.08 13.31 -2.29
N LYS A 295 -18.20 12.07 -2.76
CA LYS A 295 -17.89 10.88 -1.94
C LYS A 295 -16.39 10.62 -1.97
N VAL A 296 -15.88 9.99 -0.92
CA VAL A 296 -14.48 9.56 -0.80
C VAL A 296 -14.39 8.08 -1.16
N LEU A 297 -13.53 7.77 -2.14
CA LEU A 297 -13.24 6.41 -2.60
C LEU A 297 -12.73 5.55 -1.42
N PHE A 298 -13.21 4.30 -1.33
CA PHE A 298 -12.91 3.36 -0.25
C PHE A 298 -13.33 3.79 1.17
N LEU A 299 -14.22 4.79 1.29
CA LEU A 299 -14.69 5.30 2.58
C LEU A 299 -16.20 5.54 2.61
N THR A 300 -16.75 6.30 1.66
CA THR A 300 -18.19 6.69 1.62
C THR A 300 -18.88 6.31 0.31
N ASP A 301 -18.16 5.67 -0.60
CA ASP A 301 -18.59 5.26 -1.94
C ASP A 301 -19.35 3.91 -2.01
N SER A 302 -19.59 3.26 -0.87
CA SER A 302 -20.29 1.96 -0.80
C SER A 302 -21.36 1.93 0.31
N ASP A 303 -22.36 2.82 0.24
CA ASP A 303 -23.54 2.84 1.13
C ASP A 303 -23.21 2.59 2.62
N ASN A 304 -22.18 3.28 3.13
CA ASN A 304 -21.65 3.18 4.50
C ASN A 304 -20.95 1.86 4.89
N ARG A 305 -20.84 0.87 4.00
CA ARG A 305 -20.13 -0.39 4.27
C ARG A 305 -18.68 -0.15 4.68
N TYR A 306 -17.98 0.71 3.96
CA TYR A 306 -16.58 1.02 4.27
C TYR A 306 -16.43 1.81 5.56
N LEU A 307 -17.33 2.76 5.87
CA LEU A 307 -17.36 3.43 7.18
C LEU A 307 -17.44 2.42 8.32
N SER A 308 -18.30 1.39 8.20
CA SER A 308 -18.41 0.34 9.20
C SER A 308 -17.09 -0.43 9.34
N SER A 309 -16.46 -0.81 8.23
CA SER A 309 -15.15 -1.49 8.22
C SER A 309 -14.08 -0.65 8.94
N TRP A 310 -13.93 0.63 8.59
CA TRP A 310 -12.96 1.53 9.21
C TRP A 310 -13.20 1.73 10.69
N LEU A 311 -14.45 1.93 11.12
CA LEU A 311 -14.79 2.03 12.53
C LEU A 311 -14.45 0.76 13.30
N ASN A 312 -14.69 -0.41 12.70
CA ASN A 312 -14.30 -1.66 13.35
C ASN A 312 -12.78 -1.83 13.41
N ILE A 313 -12.01 -1.38 12.42
CA ILE A 313 -10.54 -1.35 12.50
C ILE A 313 -10.10 -0.43 13.65
N MET A 314 -10.69 0.77 13.78
CA MET A 314 -10.41 1.70 14.88
C MET A 314 -10.71 1.10 16.26
N ARG A 315 -11.76 0.28 16.37
CA ARG A 315 -12.16 -0.38 17.62
C ARG A 315 -11.37 -1.63 17.93
N ASP A 316 -11.29 -2.55 16.97
CA ASP A 316 -10.78 -3.91 17.19
C ASP A 316 -9.25 -3.94 17.09
N ASP A 317 -8.68 -3.27 16.09
CA ASP A 317 -7.24 -3.31 15.83
C ASP A 317 -6.49 -2.27 16.66
N PHE A 318 -6.94 -1.01 16.62
CA PHE A 318 -6.27 0.08 17.35
C PHE A 318 -6.81 0.25 18.78
N GLY A 319 -8.10 0.02 19.01
CA GLY A 319 -8.74 0.37 20.29
C GLY A 319 -8.80 1.88 20.56
N CYS A 320 -8.70 2.71 19.51
CA CYS A 320 -8.75 4.17 19.63
C CYS A 320 -10.20 4.70 19.74
N VAL A 321 -11.18 3.89 19.36
CA VAL A 321 -12.61 4.18 19.53
C VAL A 321 -13.31 2.96 20.10
N GLN A 322 -14.19 3.15 21.10
CA GLN A 322 -14.98 2.08 21.70
C GLN A 322 -16.46 2.23 21.34
N PHE A 323 -17.09 1.13 20.91
CA PHE A 323 -18.54 1.07 20.68
C PHE A 323 -19.06 -0.37 20.62
N GLU A 324 -20.30 -0.55 21.07
CA GLU A 324 -21.03 -1.81 20.94
C GLU A 324 -21.46 -2.06 19.48
N PRO A 325 -21.53 -3.32 19.02
CA PRO A 325 -22.05 -3.64 17.69
C PRO A 325 -23.40 -2.96 17.41
N ARG A 326 -23.53 -2.33 16.24
CA ARG A 326 -24.73 -1.60 15.79
C ARG A 326 -25.08 -0.35 16.63
N SER A 327 -24.22 0.07 17.55
CA SER A 327 -24.40 1.31 18.31
C SER A 327 -24.03 2.55 17.51
N ASN A 328 -24.82 3.61 17.68
CA ASN A 328 -24.48 4.97 17.25
C ASN A 328 -23.71 5.75 18.31
N ASN A 329 -23.69 5.25 19.55
CA ASN A 329 -22.92 5.80 20.64
C ASN A 329 -21.50 5.23 20.62
N ARG A 330 -20.51 6.12 20.55
CA ARG A 330 -19.08 5.79 20.46
C ARG A 330 -18.29 6.64 21.43
N LYS A 331 -17.16 6.14 21.90
CA LYS A 331 -16.23 6.86 22.75
C LYS A 331 -14.85 6.92 22.10
N ILE A 332 -14.30 8.10 21.88
CA ILE A 332 -12.89 8.24 21.49
C ILE A 332 -12.05 7.96 22.75
N ILE A 333 -11.17 6.95 22.68
CA ILE A 333 -10.26 6.61 23.79
C ILE A 333 -9.01 7.47 23.71
N TYR A 334 -8.44 7.58 22.51
CA TYR A 334 -7.25 8.39 22.22
C TYR A 334 -7.19 8.69 20.71
N ASP A 335 -6.37 9.66 20.33
CA ASP A 335 -6.16 10.03 18.93
C ASP A 335 -4.80 9.53 18.42
N LEU A 336 -4.80 8.74 17.35
CA LEU A 336 -3.59 8.16 16.74
C LEU A 336 -2.68 9.23 16.10
N SER A 337 -3.24 10.35 15.67
CA SER A 337 -2.53 11.42 14.94
C SER A 337 -1.84 12.43 15.86
N GLU A 338 -2.26 12.50 17.13
CA GLU A 338 -1.72 13.43 18.12
C GLU A 338 -0.65 12.81 19.04
N LEU A 339 -0.43 11.51 18.92
CA LEU A 339 0.44 10.74 19.81
C LEU A 339 1.75 10.32 19.14
N SER A 340 2.80 10.17 19.95
CA SER A 340 4.06 9.58 19.49
C SER A 340 3.91 8.09 19.20
N LYS A 341 4.79 7.53 18.34
CA LYS A 341 4.86 6.08 18.06
C LYS A 341 4.79 5.24 19.34
N THR A 342 5.65 5.56 20.32
CA THR A 342 5.72 4.83 21.60
C THR A 342 4.42 4.89 22.39
N ALA A 343 3.72 6.02 22.37
CA ALA A 343 2.43 6.12 23.04
C ALA A 343 1.35 5.32 22.30
N VAL A 344 1.31 5.41 20.97
CA VAL A 344 0.35 4.66 20.14
C VAL A 344 0.53 3.16 20.32
N THR A 345 1.75 2.62 20.21
CA THR A 345 2.00 1.18 20.36
C THR A 345 1.63 0.67 21.75
N LYS A 346 1.89 1.46 22.80
CA LYS A 346 1.43 1.16 24.17
C LYS A 346 -0.09 1.14 24.28
N TYR A 347 -0.81 2.06 23.64
CA TYR A 347 -2.27 2.05 23.69
C TYR A 347 -2.87 0.89 22.89
N ILE A 348 -2.30 0.57 21.73
CA ILE A 348 -2.72 -0.61 20.93
C ILE A 348 -2.56 -1.87 21.78
N SER A 349 -1.43 -2.05 22.46
CA SER A 349 -1.21 -3.24 23.29
C SER A 349 -2.18 -3.41 24.45
N GLN A 350 -2.74 -2.31 24.94
CA GLN A 350 -3.69 -2.30 26.06
C GLN A 350 -5.16 -2.42 25.63
N ASN A 351 -5.50 -2.02 24.42
CA ASN A 351 -6.91 -1.83 24.01
C ASN A 351 -7.33 -2.69 22.80
N SER A 352 -6.39 -3.27 22.06
CA SER A 352 -6.69 -4.09 20.90
C SER A 352 -7.23 -5.47 21.29
N ILE A 353 -8.24 -5.96 20.56
CA ILE A 353 -8.74 -7.33 20.73
C ILE A 353 -7.82 -8.37 20.05
N ALA A 354 -6.81 -7.91 19.30
CA ALA A 354 -5.91 -8.78 18.55
C ALA A 354 -5.23 -9.85 19.41
N TYR A 355 -4.90 -9.53 20.66
CA TYR A 355 -4.18 -10.45 21.56
C TYR A 355 -4.95 -11.73 21.87
N GLU A 356 -6.29 -11.68 21.91
CA GLU A 356 -7.11 -12.90 22.05
C GLU A 356 -6.85 -13.87 20.88
N TYR A 357 -6.71 -13.33 19.66
CA TYR A 357 -6.50 -14.14 18.46
C TYR A 357 -5.03 -14.52 18.25
N ILE A 358 -4.10 -13.71 18.73
CA ILE A 358 -2.68 -14.04 18.75
C ILE A 358 -2.41 -15.20 19.71
N GLU A 359 -3.03 -15.20 20.89
CA GLU A 359 -2.96 -16.34 21.81
C GLU A 359 -3.52 -17.61 21.18
N LYS A 360 -4.72 -17.53 20.56
CA LYS A 360 -5.30 -18.67 19.81
C LYS A 360 -4.36 -19.17 18.71
N PHE A 361 -3.75 -18.26 17.94
CA PHE A 361 -2.81 -18.62 16.88
C PHE A 361 -1.60 -19.39 17.42
N ASN A 362 -1.02 -18.92 18.52
CA ASN A 362 0.14 -19.57 19.14
C ASN A 362 -0.18 -20.97 19.66
N LEU A 363 -1.43 -21.25 20.05
CA LEU A 363 -1.89 -22.58 20.48
C LEU A 363 -2.10 -23.58 19.33
N LEU A 364 -2.06 -23.13 18.07
CA LEU A 364 -2.24 -24.00 16.89
C LEU A 364 -0.92 -24.54 16.32
N PHE A 365 0.22 -24.08 16.84
CA PHE A 365 1.58 -24.56 16.56
C PHE A 365 2.12 -25.27 17.78
#